data_AF-A0A842P2Q2-F1
#
_entry.id   AF-A0A842P2Q2-F1
#
_cell.length_a   1.000
_cell.length_b   1.000
_cell.length_c   1.000
_cell.angle_alpha   90.00
_cell.angle_beta   90.00
_cell.angle_gamma   90.00
#
_symmetry.space_group_name_H-M   'P 1'
#
loop_
_entity.id
_entity.type
_entity.pdbx_description
1 polymer ?
#
loop_
_entity_poly.entity_id
_entity_poly.type
_entity_poly.pdbx_seq_one_letter_code
_entity_poly.pdbx_strand_id
1 'polypeptide(L)'
;MKTQLMIFTLFGILITSIGVSPTFGESGSVVVSTDKSSYSENDVILISGEIKYIALGDQLSLIIQAPNGNIVQLDQMTAGSDKKFSTEINPNGPYWKTPGMYKITITQNENNQATMSFEFTGLTNTAVNESVVEESVEESVEESVEESVEESVEESVEESVEESVEESVEESVEESVEESVE
;
A
#
# COMPACT_ATOMS: atom_id res chain seq x y z
N MET A 1 15.38 -9.30 31.67
CA MET A 1 14.18 -8.98 30.88
C MET A 1 14.12 -7.47 30.79
N LYS A 2 14.33 -6.93 29.59
CA LYS A 2 14.43 -5.49 29.36
C LYS A 2 13.03 -5.01 28.96
N THR A 3 12.25 -4.57 29.93
CA THR A 3 10.97 -3.92 29.68
C THR A 3 11.28 -2.58 29.01
N GLN A 4 11.08 -2.51 27.68
CA GLN A 4 11.01 -1.21 27.02
C GLN A 4 9.76 -0.51 27.55
N LEU A 5 10.00 0.58 28.29
CA LEU A 5 8.95 1.48 28.73
C LEU A 5 8.49 2.25 27.47
N MET A 6 7.41 1.79 26.84
CA MET A 6 6.77 2.55 25.77
C MET A 6 6.05 3.73 26.40
N ILE A 7 6.54 4.94 26.11
CA ILE A 7 5.88 6.20 26.45
C ILE A 7 4.75 6.38 25.44
N PHE A 8 3.51 6.17 25.89
CA PHE A 8 2.32 6.42 25.08
C PHE A 8 1.93 7.89 25.26
N THR A 9 2.31 8.74 24.31
CA THR A 9 1.74 10.08 24.19
C THR A 9 0.26 9.94 23.85
N LEU A 10 -0.60 10.25 24.83
CA LEU A 10 -2.05 10.20 24.74
C LEU A 10 -2.56 11.31 23.82
N PHE A 11 -2.56 11.10 22.51
CA PHE A 11 -3.30 11.97 21.60
C PHE A 11 -4.79 11.68 21.78
N GLY A 12 -5.57 12.72 22.09
CA GLY A 12 -7.03 12.62 22.12
C GLY A 12 -7.55 12.42 20.69
N ILE A 13 -7.77 11.16 20.31
CA ILE A 13 -8.27 10.83 18.96
C ILE A 13 -9.75 11.23 18.88
N LEU A 14 -10.03 12.25 18.07
CA LEU A 14 -11.36 12.56 17.57
C LEU A 14 -11.63 11.58 16.41
N ILE A 15 -12.46 10.57 16.65
CA ILE A 15 -12.74 9.51 15.66
C ILE A 15 -13.68 10.08 14.58
N THR A 16 -13.14 10.75 13.57
CA THR A 16 -13.86 10.94 12.30
C THR A 16 -13.69 9.66 11.49
N SER A 17 -14.58 8.69 11.70
CA SER A 17 -14.56 7.41 10.99
C SER A 17 -14.77 7.63 9.49
N ILE A 18 -13.70 7.56 8.71
CA ILE A 18 -13.80 7.56 7.24
C ILE A 18 -13.91 6.10 6.79
N GLY A 19 -15.16 5.67 6.56
CA GLY A 19 -15.55 4.86 5.40
C GLY A 19 -14.86 3.53 5.11
N VAL A 20 -14.55 2.68 6.08
CA VAL A 20 -14.56 1.23 5.87
C VAL A 20 -15.37 0.57 6.98
N SER A 21 -16.55 0.06 6.65
CA SER A 21 -17.37 -0.70 7.59
C SER A 21 -16.56 -1.93 8.01
N PRO A 22 -16.34 -2.19 9.31
CA PRO A 22 -15.77 -3.47 9.73
C PRO A 22 -16.68 -4.57 9.20
N THR A 23 -16.13 -5.49 8.40
CA THR A 23 -16.89 -6.62 7.89
C THR A 23 -17.29 -7.48 9.10
N PHE A 24 -18.59 -7.53 9.33
CA PHE A 24 -19.20 -7.81 10.62
C PHE A 24 -19.07 -9.30 10.97
N GLY A 25 -18.03 -9.62 11.75
CA GLY A 25 -18.00 -10.76 12.65
C GLY A 25 -18.25 -10.28 14.09
N GLU A 26 -19.31 -9.50 14.33
CA GLU A 26 -19.58 -8.95 15.66
C GLU A 26 -20.07 -10.05 16.61
N SER A 27 -19.11 -10.68 17.26
CA SER A 27 -19.27 -11.28 18.59
C SER A 27 -18.08 -10.94 19.50
N GLY A 28 -17.17 -10.09 19.01
CA GLY A 28 -15.88 -9.82 19.66
C GLY A 28 -15.94 -8.70 20.69
N SER A 29 -15.24 -8.89 21.80
CA SER A 29 -14.96 -7.86 22.80
C SER A 29 -13.87 -6.87 22.37
N VAL A 30 -13.40 -6.91 21.12
CA VAL A 30 -12.29 -6.10 20.63
C VAL A 30 -12.79 -5.20 19.52
N VAL A 31 -12.44 -3.92 19.57
CA VAL A 31 -12.66 -2.95 18.50
C VAL A 31 -11.29 -2.47 18.03
N VAL A 32 -11.08 -2.41 16.71
CA VAL A 32 -9.81 -1.97 16.11
C VAL A 32 -10.10 -0.99 14.97
N SER A 33 -9.21 -0.03 14.81
CA SER A 33 -9.22 0.99 13.77
C SER A 33 -7.79 1.37 13.40
N THR A 34 -7.68 2.11 12.31
CA THR A 34 -6.44 2.73 11.86
C THR A 34 -6.69 4.23 11.61
N ASP A 35 -5.63 5.03 11.53
CA ASP A 35 -5.73 6.49 11.35
C ASP A 35 -6.11 6.90 9.91
N LYS A 36 -5.73 6.10 8.91
CA LYS A 36 -6.08 6.24 7.49
C LYS A 36 -6.66 4.93 6.92
N SER A 37 -7.37 5.03 5.80
CA SER A 37 -7.85 3.86 5.05
C SER A 37 -6.83 3.30 4.04
N SER A 38 -5.75 4.05 3.75
CA SER A 38 -4.72 3.66 2.79
C SER A 38 -3.32 4.15 3.18
N TYR A 39 -2.29 3.38 2.83
CA TYR A 39 -0.88 3.65 3.16
C TYR A 39 0.07 3.26 2.02
N SER A 40 1.22 3.91 1.99
CA SER A 40 2.40 3.63 1.16
C SER A 40 3.58 3.14 2.03
N GLU A 41 4.67 2.68 1.42
CA GLU A 41 5.83 2.07 2.11
C GLU A 41 6.41 2.92 3.26
N ASN A 42 6.40 4.24 3.12
CA ASN A 42 7.00 5.17 4.08
C ASN A 42 5.99 5.79 5.06
N ASP A 43 4.71 5.45 4.93
CA ASP A 43 3.72 5.87 5.92
C ASP A 43 3.91 5.10 7.23
N VAL A 44 3.54 5.72 8.35
CA VAL A 44 3.38 5.02 9.62
C VAL A 44 1.90 4.65 9.77
N ILE A 45 1.62 3.37 10.00
CA ILE A 45 0.26 2.88 10.26
C ILE A 45 0.02 2.93 11.77
N LEU A 46 -0.89 3.79 12.23
CA LEU A 46 -1.28 3.84 13.64
C LEU A 46 -2.50 2.94 13.86
N ILE A 47 -2.28 1.77 14.44
CA ILE A 47 -3.34 0.81 14.77
C ILE A 47 -3.77 1.08 16.22
N SER A 48 -5.04 1.38 16.43
CA SER A 48 -5.58 1.67 17.76
C SER A 48 -6.95 1.04 17.97
N GLY A 49 -7.30 0.84 19.24
CA GLY A 49 -8.56 0.21 19.59
C GLY A 49 -8.80 0.07 21.08
N GLU A 50 -9.84 -0.68 21.41
CA GLU A 50 -10.22 -0.97 22.79
C GLU A 50 -10.73 -2.40 22.97
N ILE A 51 -10.55 -2.93 24.18
CA ILE A 51 -11.13 -4.18 24.62
C ILE A 51 -12.27 -3.94 25.62
N LYS A 52 -13.35 -4.71 25.51
CA LYS A 52 -14.52 -4.61 26.38
C LYS A 52 -14.27 -5.24 27.75
N TYR A 53 -13.58 -6.39 27.76
CA TYR A 53 -13.37 -7.22 28.95
C TYR A 53 -11.88 -7.48 29.21
N ILE A 54 -11.24 -6.62 30.00
CA ILE A 54 -9.84 -6.81 30.44
C ILE A 54 -9.62 -8.09 31.27
N ALA A 55 -10.67 -8.60 31.91
CA ALA A 55 -10.62 -9.83 32.71
C ALA A 55 -10.31 -11.09 31.88
N LEU A 56 -10.41 -11.01 30.54
CA LEU A 56 -10.04 -12.10 29.64
C LEU A 56 -8.54 -12.12 29.30
N GLY A 57 -7.77 -11.16 29.81
CA GLY A 57 -6.36 -10.94 29.49
C GLY A 57 -6.16 -9.58 28.82
N ASP A 58 -5.02 -8.96 29.08
CA ASP A 58 -4.62 -7.68 28.49
C ASP A 58 -3.57 -7.83 27.38
N GLN A 59 -2.96 -9.01 27.22
CA GLN A 59 -2.07 -9.31 26.11
C GLN A 59 -2.86 -9.57 24.82
N LEU A 60 -2.54 -8.82 23.77
CA LEU A 60 -3.13 -8.93 22.44
C LEU A 60 -2.07 -9.38 21.44
N SER A 61 -2.47 -10.22 20.49
CA SER A 61 -1.67 -10.56 19.31
C SER A 61 -2.18 -9.79 18.10
N LEU A 62 -1.26 -9.32 17.26
CA LEU A 62 -1.53 -8.61 16.02
C LEU A 62 -0.91 -9.38 14.85
N ILE A 63 -1.71 -9.65 13.82
CA ILE A 63 -1.27 -10.24 12.56
C ILE A 63 -1.70 -9.33 11.43
N ILE A 64 -0.79 -8.99 10.53
CA ILE A 64 -1.12 -8.35 9.25
C ILE A 64 -0.82 -9.32 8.12
N GLN A 65 -1.84 -9.55 7.28
CA GLN A 65 -1.80 -10.45 6.15
C GLN A 65 -1.96 -9.66 4.84
N ALA A 66 -1.06 -9.88 3.89
CA ALA A 66 -1.11 -9.32 2.54
C ALA A 66 -2.21 -9.98 1.68
N PRO A 67 -2.59 -9.36 0.54
CA PRO A 67 -3.59 -9.90 -0.39
C PRO A 67 -3.25 -11.31 -0.91
N ASN A 68 -1.97 -11.62 -1.04
CA ASN A 68 -1.47 -12.93 -1.46
C ASN A 68 -1.55 -14.02 -0.38
N GLY A 69 -2.05 -13.68 0.81
CA GLY A 69 -2.17 -14.62 1.94
C GLY A 69 -0.96 -14.67 2.87
N ASN A 70 0.17 -14.04 2.51
CA ASN A 70 1.38 -14.06 3.32
C ASN A 70 1.22 -13.15 4.55
N ILE A 71 1.77 -13.59 5.67
CA ILE A 71 1.89 -12.77 6.88
C ILE A 71 3.08 -11.82 6.67
N VAL A 72 2.82 -10.52 6.78
CA VAL A 72 3.84 -9.47 6.61
C VAL A 72 4.30 -8.89 7.95
N GLN A 73 3.45 -8.99 8.97
CA GLN A 73 3.71 -8.47 10.31
C GLN A 73 3.11 -9.41 11.36
N LEU A 74 3.87 -9.66 12.43
CA LEU A 74 3.43 -10.31 13.64
C LEU A 74 3.93 -9.49 14.81
N ASP A 75 3.03 -9.09 15.70
CA ASP A 75 3.38 -8.30 16.88
C ASP A 75 2.52 -8.67 18.09
N GLN A 76 2.93 -8.23 19.27
CA GLN A 76 2.15 -8.34 20.50
C GLN A 76 2.13 -7.00 21.22
N MET A 77 0.98 -6.64 21.77
CA MET A 77 0.83 -5.43 22.57
C MET A 77 -0.03 -5.71 23.79
N THR A 78 0.06 -4.84 24.79
CA THR A 78 -0.74 -4.94 26.02
C THR A 78 -1.75 -3.81 26.06
N ALA A 79 -3.01 -4.13 26.29
CA ALA A 79 -4.04 -3.13 26.55
C ALA A 79 -3.80 -2.48 27.91
N GLY A 80 -3.92 -1.16 27.97
CA GLY A 80 -3.81 -0.40 29.20
C GLY A 80 -4.93 -0.70 30.20
N SER A 81 -4.81 -0.20 31.43
CA SER A 81 -5.88 -0.31 32.43
C SER A 81 -7.16 0.44 32.04
N ASP A 82 -7.03 1.40 31.11
CA ASP A 82 -8.14 2.08 30.44
C ASP A 82 -8.78 1.25 29.32
N LYS A 83 -8.28 0.02 29.11
CA LYS A 83 -8.68 -0.97 28.10
C LYS A 83 -8.35 -0.57 26.67
N LYS A 84 -7.54 0.46 26.47
CA LYS A 84 -7.12 0.90 25.15
C LYS A 84 -5.80 0.27 24.76
N PHE A 85 -5.59 0.13 23.47
CA PHE A 85 -4.31 -0.31 22.92
C PHE A 85 -3.97 0.52 21.70
N SER A 86 -2.67 0.65 21.43
CA SER A 86 -2.15 1.30 20.24
C SER A 86 -0.79 0.73 19.88
N THR A 87 -0.50 0.60 18.60
CA THR A 87 0.84 0.30 18.09
C THR A 87 1.07 1.01 16.76
N GLU A 88 2.33 1.19 16.40
CA GLU A 88 2.77 1.79 15.15
C GLU A 88 3.46 0.72 14.29
N ILE A 89 3.08 0.63 13.02
CA ILE A 89 3.66 -0.31 12.07
C ILE A 89 4.24 0.46 10.89
N ASN A 90 5.50 0.17 10.56
CA ASN A 90 6.18 0.68 9.38
C ASN A 90 6.13 -0.37 8.27
N PRO A 91 5.45 -0.13 7.14
CA PRO A 91 5.27 -1.08 6.06
C PRO A 91 6.44 -1.09 5.06
N ASN A 92 7.67 -1.09 5.58
CA ASN A 92 8.93 -1.04 4.79
C ASN A 92 9.76 -2.33 4.89
N GLY A 93 9.20 -3.38 5.51
CA GLY A 93 9.86 -4.68 5.65
C GLY A 93 9.89 -5.48 4.35
N PRO A 94 10.75 -6.51 4.24
CA PRO A 94 10.91 -7.32 3.02
C PRO A 94 9.66 -8.09 2.59
N TYR A 95 8.59 -8.09 3.39
CA TYR A 95 7.32 -8.76 3.09
C TYR A 95 6.24 -7.77 2.59
N TRP A 96 6.47 -6.46 2.68
CA TRP A 96 5.60 -5.40 2.19
C TRP A 96 5.89 -5.07 0.73
N LYS A 97 5.47 -5.95 -0.19
CA LYS A 97 5.80 -5.83 -1.62
C LYS A 97 4.62 -5.60 -2.53
N THR A 98 3.49 -6.22 -2.20
CA THR A 98 2.36 -6.31 -3.12
C THR A 98 1.32 -5.27 -2.74
N PRO A 99 0.91 -4.37 -3.66
CA PRO A 99 -0.20 -3.47 -3.39
C PRO A 99 -1.53 -4.23 -3.27
N GLY A 100 -2.51 -3.63 -2.59
CA GLY A 100 -3.86 -4.14 -2.43
C GLY A 100 -4.37 -4.09 -0.99
N MET A 101 -5.46 -4.83 -0.73
CA MET A 101 -6.13 -4.85 0.57
C MET A 101 -5.44 -5.76 1.58
N TYR A 102 -4.80 -5.16 2.60
CA TYR A 102 -4.20 -5.88 3.71
C TYR A 102 -5.25 -6.11 4.80
N LYS A 103 -5.06 -7.16 5.59
CA LYS A 103 -5.98 -7.54 6.66
C LYS A 103 -5.25 -7.56 8.00
N ILE A 104 -5.75 -6.80 8.95
CA ILE A 104 -5.31 -6.78 10.35
C ILE A 104 -6.22 -7.72 11.14
N THR A 105 -5.63 -8.61 11.93
CA THR A 105 -6.34 -9.43 12.92
C THR A 105 -5.75 -9.16 14.30
N ILE A 106 -6.60 -8.71 15.23
CA ILE A 106 -6.27 -8.55 16.65
C ILE A 106 -6.94 -9.69 17.41
N THR A 107 -6.17 -10.42 18.22
CA THR A 107 -6.65 -11.55 19.01
C THR A 107 -6.33 -11.32 20.48
N GLN A 108 -7.36 -11.21 21.32
CA GLN A 108 -7.22 -11.25 22.78
C GLN A 108 -7.22 -12.70 23.28
N ASN A 109 -8.14 -13.51 22.75
CA ASN A 109 -8.18 -14.97 22.92
C ASN A 109 -8.98 -15.58 21.76
N GLU A 110 -9.10 -16.92 21.72
CA GLU A 110 -9.74 -17.68 20.65
C GLU A 110 -11.15 -17.18 20.27
N ASN A 111 -11.92 -16.69 21.26
CA ASN A 111 -13.29 -16.23 21.09
C ASN A 111 -13.43 -14.70 20.96
N ASN A 112 -12.33 -13.96 21.10
CA ASN A 112 -12.34 -12.50 21.18
C ASN A 112 -11.31 -11.92 20.22
N GLN A 113 -11.78 -11.65 19.02
CA GLN A 113 -10.96 -11.18 17.90
C GLN A 113 -11.65 -10.04 17.17
N ALA A 114 -10.85 -9.16 16.59
CA ALA A 114 -11.31 -8.14 15.65
C ALA A 114 -10.52 -8.26 14.35
N THR A 115 -11.16 -7.96 13.23
CA THR A 115 -10.51 -7.93 11.92
C THR A 115 -10.91 -6.66 11.19
N MET A 116 -9.95 -6.02 10.54
CA MET A 116 -10.20 -4.91 9.64
C MET A 116 -9.26 -4.98 8.44
N SER A 117 -9.52 -4.15 7.43
CA SER A 117 -8.66 -4.07 6.26
C SER A 117 -8.37 -2.63 5.87
N PHE A 118 -7.20 -2.42 5.28
CA PHE A 118 -6.74 -1.15 4.73
C PHE A 118 -6.07 -1.40 3.38
N GLU A 119 -6.01 -0.38 2.52
CA GLU A 119 -5.34 -0.48 1.22
C GLU A 119 -3.85 -0.12 1.37
N PHE A 120 -2.96 -0.94 0.82
CA PHE A 120 -1.54 -0.63 0.72
C PHE A 120 -1.20 -0.38 -0.75
N THR A 121 -0.64 0.78 -1.08
CA THR A 121 -0.38 1.18 -2.47
C THR A 121 1.03 0.80 -2.94
N GLY A 122 1.91 0.35 -2.05
CA GLY A 122 3.28 -0.08 -2.40
C GLY A 122 4.33 1.02 -2.27
N LEU A 123 5.40 0.88 -3.06
CA LEU A 123 6.52 1.82 -3.11
C LEU A 123 6.03 3.10 -3.81
N THR A 124 5.86 4.17 -3.06
CA THR A 124 5.80 5.52 -3.63
C THR A 124 7.26 5.99 -3.74
N ASN A 125 7.75 6.19 -4.96
CA ASN A 125 9.09 6.74 -5.18
C ASN A 125 9.08 8.25 -4.87
N THR A 126 8.70 8.62 -3.65
CA THR A 126 8.57 10.00 -3.21
C THR A 126 9.83 10.36 -2.42
N ALA A 127 10.84 10.80 -3.14
CA ALA A 127 12.00 11.47 -2.58
C ALA A 127 11.65 12.93 -2.21
N VAL A 128 10.80 13.18 -1.20
CA VAL A 128 10.58 14.55 -0.69
C VAL A 128 10.23 14.55 0.81
N ASN A 129 11.28 14.72 1.62
CA ASN A 129 11.42 15.72 2.70
C ASN A 129 10.28 15.85 3.73
N GLU A 130 10.53 15.26 4.89
CA GLU A 130 9.97 15.61 6.20
C GLU A 130 10.06 17.14 6.45
N SER A 131 8.91 17.80 6.69
CA SER A 131 8.73 18.98 7.57
C SER A 131 7.71 20.02 7.04
N VAL A 132 6.64 20.21 7.83
CA VAL A 132 5.87 21.46 8.05
C VAL A 132 4.65 21.73 7.15
N VAL A 133 3.50 21.53 7.79
CA VAL A 133 2.22 22.26 7.65
C VAL A 133 2.45 23.75 7.41
N GLU A 134 1.83 24.31 6.38
CA GLU A 134 1.14 25.63 6.30
C GLU A 134 1.08 26.06 4.81
N GLU A 135 -0.10 26.54 4.39
CA GLU A 135 -0.39 27.25 3.12
C GLU A 135 -0.12 26.51 1.79
N SER A 136 -1.12 25.90 1.15
CA SER A 136 -2.09 26.56 0.26
C SER A 136 -1.49 27.23 -0.99
N VAL A 137 -1.75 26.57 -2.14
CA VAL A 137 -1.87 27.15 -3.49
C VAL A 137 -0.53 27.55 -4.15
N GLU A 138 -0.45 27.35 -5.47
CA GLU A 138 0.59 27.84 -6.40
C GLU A 138 1.67 26.84 -6.89
N GLU A 139 1.42 25.52 -6.98
CA GLU A 139 2.30 24.68 -7.82
C GLU A 139 1.57 23.51 -8.51
N SER A 140 0.37 23.78 -9.01
CA SER A 140 -0.44 22.82 -9.77
C SER A 140 -0.26 22.90 -11.30
N VAL A 141 0.76 23.60 -11.84
CA VAL A 141 0.77 23.97 -13.28
C VAL A 141 2.15 23.97 -13.97
N GLU A 142 3.11 23.13 -13.58
CA GLU A 142 4.36 23.01 -14.36
C GLU A 142 4.77 21.55 -14.67
N GLU A 143 4.11 20.53 -14.12
CA GLU A 143 4.46 19.11 -14.36
C GLU A 143 3.32 18.33 -15.04
N SER A 144 2.68 18.93 -16.05
CA SER A 144 1.68 18.23 -16.89
C SER A 144 1.91 18.41 -18.39
N VAL A 145 3.08 18.89 -18.81
CA VAL A 145 3.38 19.13 -20.24
C VAL A 145 4.65 18.44 -20.73
N GLU A 146 5.49 17.87 -19.87
CA GLU A 146 6.71 17.17 -20.31
C GLU A 146 6.52 15.65 -20.48
N GLU A 147 5.47 15.04 -19.91
CA GLU A 147 5.24 13.57 -19.98
C GLU A 147 4.09 13.17 -20.93
N SER A 148 3.82 13.96 -21.97
CA SER A 148 2.83 13.58 -23.00
C SER A 148 3.32 13.80 -24.44
N VAL A 149 4.58 14.20 -24.62
CA VAL A 149 5.16 14.43 -25.96
C VAL A 149 6.29 13.45 -26.29
N GLU A 150 6.85 12.73 -25.31
CA GLU A 150 7.92 11.76 -25.54
C GLU A 150 7.38 10.35 -25.89
N GLU A 151 6.17 9.96 -25.47
CA GLU A 151 5.66 8.59 -25.68
C GLU A 151 4.81 8.40 -26.96
N SER A 152 4.57 9.44 -27.77
CA SER A 152 3.82 9.31 -29.04
C SER A 152 4.67 9.49 -30.31
N VAL A 153 5.96 9.78 -30.20
CA VAL A 153 6.84 9.99 -31.37
C VAL A 153 7.81 8.83 -31.60
N GLU A 154 8.10 8.02 -30.59
CA GLU A 154 9.03 6.87 -30.73
C GLU A 154 8.34 5.62 -31.30
N GLU A 155 7.06 5.37 -31.01
CA GLU A 155 6.41 4.11 -31.46
C GLU A 155 5.88 4.17 -32.91
N SER A 156 5.72 5.35 -33.51
CA SER A 156 5.18 5.48 -34.88
C SER A 156 6.23 5.52 -35.99
N VAL A 157 7.52 5.68 -35.67
CA VAL A 157 8.59 5.83 -36.68
C VAL A 157 9.40 4.54 -36.87
N GLU A 158 9.45 3.66 -35.88
CA GLU A 158 10.19 2.39 -35.98
C GLU A 158 9.43 1.34 -36.80
N GLU A 159 8.08 1.31 -36.77
CA GLU A 159 7.32 0.26 -37.48
C GLU A 159 7.15 0.53 -38.99
N SER A 160 7.22 1.79 -39.44
CA SER A 160 7.02 2.13 -40.88
C SER A 160 8.29 2.00 -41.74
N VAL A 161 9.48 1.96 -41.14
CA VAL A 161 10.77 1.89 -41.87
C VAL A 161 11.24 0.45 -42.08
N GLU A 162 10.92 -0.46 -41.17
CA GLU A 162 11.32 -1.87 -41.29
C GLU A 162 10.47 -2.63 -42.32
N GLU A 163 9.16 -2.34 -42.46
CA GLU A 163 8.31 -3.07 -43.42
C GLU A 163 8.51 -2.62 -44.88
N SER A 164 8.89 -1.35 -45.11
CA SER A 164 9.03 -0.81 -46.47
C SER A 164 10.34 -1.22 -47.17
N VAL A 165 11.38 -1.59 -46.41
CA VAL A 165 12.72 -1.93 -46.95
C VAL A 165 12.86 -3.41 -47.26
N GLU A 166 12.19 -4.30 -46.50
CA GLU A 166 12.21 -5.74 -46.74
C GLU A 166 11.40 -6.12 -48.00
N GLU A 167 10.25 -5.49 -48.26
CA GLU A 167 9.42 -5.83 -49.43
C GLU A 167 10.02 -5.31 -50.76
N SER A 168 10.73 -4.17 -50.73
CA SER A 168 11.30 -3.54 -51.94
C SER A 168 12.54 -4.28 -52.50
N VAL A 169 13.27 -5.00 -51.64
CA VAL A 169 14.52 -5.68 -52.01
C VAL A 169 14.27 -7.11 -52.51
N GLU A 170 13.25 -7.80 -51.99
CA GLU A 170 12.87 -9.14 -52.44
C GLU A 170 12.24 -9.11 -53.85
N GLU A 171 11.41 -8.11 -54.19
CA GLU A 171 10.78 -8.04 -55.52
C GLU A 171 11.75 -7.63 -56.64
N SER A 172 12.75 -6.79 -56.33
CA SER A 172 13.72 -6.28 -57.32
C SER A 172 14.76 -7.33 -57.77
N VAL A 173 15.02 -8.36 -56.94
CA VAL A 173 16.01 -9.42 -57.23
C VAL A 173 15.38 -10.57 -58.02
N GLU A 174 14.10 -10.86 -57.81
CA GLU A 174 13.37 -11.91 -58.56
C GLU A 174 13.09 -11.47 -60.01
N GLU A 175 12.77 -10.19 -60.29
CA GLU A 175 12.50 -9.73 -61.66
C GLU A 175 13.79 -9.59 -62.52
N SER A 176 14.93 -9.30 -61.89
CA SER A 176 16.21 -9.10 -62.60
C SER A 176 16.87 -10.39 -63.11
N VAL A 177 16.45 -11.56 -62.60
CA VAL A 177 17.02 -12.86 -63.00
C VAL A 177 16.22 -13.50 -64.14
N GLU A 178 14.93 -13.20 -64.28
CA GLU A 178 14.06 -13.75 -65.33
C GLU A 178 14.24 -13.02 -66.69
N GLU A 179 14.63 -11.74 -66.73
CA GLU A 179 14.86 -11.02 -68.02
C GLU A 179 16.23 -11.32 -68.67
N SER A 180 17.15 -11.99 -67.98
CA SER A 180 18.46 -12.37 -68.53
C SER A 180 18.49 -13.77 -69.16
N VAL A 181 17.37 -14.52 -69.13
CA VAL A 181 17.27 -15.88 -69.70
C VAL A 181 15.92 -16.12 -70.40
N GLU A 182 15.48 -15.23 -71.32
CA GLU A 182 14.78 -15.59 -72.58
C GLU A 182 14.54 -14.39 -73.52
#